data_AF-A9GF13-F1
#
_entry.id   AF-A9GF13-F1
#
_cell.length_a   1.000
_cell.length_b   1.000
_cell.length_c   1.000
_cell.angle_alpha   90.00
_cell.angle_beta   90.00
_cell.angle_gamma   90.00
#
_symmetry.space_group_name_H-M   'P 1'
#
loop_
_entity.id
_entity.type
_entity.pdbx_description
1 polymer ?
#
loop_
_entity_poly.entity_id
_entity_poly.type
_entity_poly.pdbx_seq_one_letter_code
_entity_poly.pdbx_strand_id
1 'polypeptide(L)'
;MTYIAFLGGRTALAVAAMMSGAAFIISCAGTLEDKDQYLAGGDGPGGGNGQGNGAATSGGGDPTTTGSGDPTTTSSGDPTTTSGGDPPTTSASSGGGAGCAEAQALVMARCATSGCHDAESKQSGLSLAAGWETAVAAQNASAPCGGGPLLVPGDPDASLIYVKVTDDPTCNNRMPLGPMLNADEMKCLYDYIAALSP
;
A
#
# COMPACT_ATOMS: atom_id res chain seq x y z
N MET A 1 -17.35 0.51 -68.64
CA MET A 1 -17.86 1.62 -67.82
C MET A 1 -16.76 2.03 -66.86
N THR A 2 -16.33 3.27 -67.03
CA THR A 2 -15.24 4.00 -66.36
C THR A 2 -15.49 4.16 -64.87
N TYR A 3 -14.51 3.93 -64.00
CA TYR A 3 -14.35 4.72 -62.77
C TYR A 3 -12.88 4.86 -62.39
N ILE A 4 -12.58 6.06 -61.91
CA ILE A 4 -11.31 6.78 -61.92
C ILE A 4 -10.57 6.58 -60.59
N ALA A 5 -9.24 6.62 -60.66
CA ALA A 5 -8.30 6.48 -59.56
C ALA A 5 -8.29 7.67 -58.56
N PHE A 6 -7.89 7.32 -57.33
CA PHE A 6 -7.26 8.07 -56.24
C PHE A 6 -6.89 9.56 -56.45
N LEU A 7 -7.16 10.41 -55.44
CA LEU A 7 -6.18 11.25 -54.72
C LEU A 7 -6.88 12.17 -53.68
N GLY A 8 -6.28 12.33 -52.50
CA GLY A 8 -6.57 13.42 -51.55
C GLY A 8 -7.14 12.95 -50.22
N GLY A 9 -6.60 13.28 -49.04
CA GLY A 9 -5.53 14.20 -48.72
C GLY A 9 -5.09 13.98 -47.28
N ARG A 10 -3.80 14.22 -47.03
CA ARG A 10 -3.19 14.26 -45.70
C ARG A 10 -3.47 15.66 -45.15
N THR A 11 -4.27 15.78 -44.09
CA THR A 11 -4.27 16.97 -43.25
C THR A 11 -3.82 16.56 -41.85
N ALA A 12 -2.55 16.85 -41.61
CA ALA A 12 -1.99 16.98 -40.28
C ALA A 12 -2.73 18.11 -39.56
N LEU A 13 -3.16 17.87 -38.32
CA LEU A 13 -3.49 18.94 -37.39
C LEU A 13 -2.71 18.65 -36.11
N ALA A 14 -1.60 19.36 -36.00
CA ALA A 14 -0.70 19.34 -34.89
C ALA A 14 -0.96 20.60 -34.04
N VAL A 15 -1.08 20.37 -32.73
CA VAL A 15 -0.69 21.25 -31.62
C VAL A 15 -1.52 22.52 -31.36
N ALA A 16 -2.15 22.56 -30.20
CA ALA A 16 -1.87 23.56 -29.16
C ALA A 16 -2.70 23.26 -27.89
N ALA A 17 -2.06 22.75 -26.84
CA ALA A 17 -2.56 22.86 -25.48
C ALA A 17 -1.37 23.31 -24.60
N MET A 18 -1.30 24.62 -24.37
CA MET A 18 -0.45 25.23 -23.35
C MET A 18 -1.31 25.63 -22.15
N MET A 19 -0.70 25.58 -20.96
CA MET A 19 -1.10 26.19 -19.68
C MET A 19 -2.16 25.38 -18.89
N SER A 20 -1.99 25.05 -17.61
CA SER A 20 -1.22 25.69 -16.54
C SER A 20 -0.74 24.67 -15.51
N GLY A 21 0.52 24.79 -15.11
CA GLY A 21 1.04 24.15 -13.92
C GLY A 21 0.52 24.81 -12.65
N ALA A 22 0.19 23.98 -11.66
CA ALA A 22 0.30 24.30 -10.25
C ALA A 22 0.94 23.09 -9.57
N ALA A 23 2.04 23.35 -8.87
CA ALA A 23 2.93 22.37 -8.29
C ALA A 23 2.28 21.55 -7.17
N PHE A 24 2.35 20.23 -7.29
CA PHE A 24 2.33 19.28 -6.18
C PHE A 24 3.43 18.23 -6.44
N ILE A 25 4.69 18.64 -6.31
CA ILE A 25 5.84 17.72 -6.32
C ILE A 25 6.31 17.58 -4.88
N ILE A 26 5.53 16.91 -4.03
CA ILE A 26 5.97 16.50 -2.68
C ILE A 26 5.39 15.12 -2.41
N SER A 27 6.27 14.15 -2.11
CA SER A 27 6.03 12.85 -1.43
C SER A 27 6.41 11.58 -2.19
N CYS A 28 7.51 11.58 -2.96
CA CYS A 28 8.18 10.31 -3.32
C CYS A 28 9.70 10.30 -3.09
N ALA A 29 10.32 11.45 -2.81
CA ALA A 29 11.69 11.49 -2.36
C ALA A 29 11.69 11.39 -0.84
N GLY A 30 12.20 10.27 -0.31
CA GLY A 30 12.93 10.37 0.96
C GLY A 30 13.90 11.56 0.83
N THR A 31 13.90 12.40 1.85
CA THR A 31 14.68 13.64 1.97
C THR A 31 16.02 13.56 1.26
N LEU A 32 16.14 14.27 0.14
CA LEU A 32 17.39 14.49 -0.60
C LEU A 32 18.21 15.62 0.08
N GLU A 33 18.22 15.64 1.42
CA GLU A 33 19.03 16.51 2.27
C GLU A 33 20.41 15.88 2.50
N ASP A 34 21.14 15.64 1.42
CA ASP A 34 22.58 15.35 1.47
C ASP A 34 23.17 15.63 0.09
N LYS A 35 23.27 16.92 -0.27
CA LYS A 35 23.97 17.38 -1.48
C LYS A 35 25.41 17.86 -1.21
N ASP A 36 25.87 17.80 0.04
CA ASP A 36 27.16 18.35 0.44
C ASP A 36 28.22 17.29 0.79
N GLN A 37 27.88 15.99 0.86
CA GLN A 37 28.82 14.95 1.30
C GLN A 37 29.62 14.21 0.20
N TYR A 38 29.46 14.55 -1.08
CA TYR A 38 30.16 13.81 -2.15
C TYR A 38 31.41 14.48 -2.74
N LEU A 39 31.90 15.57 -2.15
CA LEU A 39 33.12 16.25 -2.63
C LEU A 39 34.04 16.73 -1.50
N ALA A 40 34.50 15.83 -0.63
CA ALA A 40 35.78 16.00 0.06
C ALA A 40 36.27 14.66 0.60
N GLY A 41 37.47 14.25 0.19
CA GLY A 41 38.18 13.14 0.81
C GLY A 41 38.54 13.46 2.27
N GLY A 42 38.63 12.41 3.08
CA GLY A 42 39.06 12.53 4.46
C GLY A 42 39.05 11.19 5.17
N ASP A 43 40.23 10.73 5.51
CA ASP A 43 40.63 9.51 6.18
C ASP A 43 39.90 9.16 7.50
N GLY A 44 39.64 7.87 7.72
CA GLY A 44 40.00 7.19 8.98
C GLY A 44 38.94 6.97 10.08
N PRO A 45 39.19 6.01 11.01
CA PRO A 45 38.16 5.13 11.58
C PRO A 45 37.81 5.40 13.06
N GLY A 46 36.63 4.95 13.51
CA GLY A 46 36.23 5.02 14.92
C GLY A 46 35.27 3.90 15.31
N GLY A 47 35.77 2.91 16.05
CA GLY A 47 34.98 1.86 16.69
C GLY A 47 34.36 2.30 18.02
N GLY A 48 33.32 1.58 18.42
CA GLY A 48 32.68 1.75 19.73
C GLY A 48 31.84 0.52 20.08
N ASN A 49 32.45 -0.42 20.80
CA ASN A 49 31.77 -1.52 21.47
C ASN A 49 31.04 -0.98 22.71
N GLY A 50 29.78 -1.37 22.89
CA GLY A 50 28.98 -1.08 24.08
C GLY A 50 28.26 -2.33 24.56
N GLN A 51 28.92 -3.09 25.43
CA GLN A 51 28.35 -4.16 26.24
C GLN A 51 27.23 -3.62 27.15
N GLY A 52 26.09 -4.29 27.18
CA GLY A 52 25.04 -4.09 28.18
C GLY A 52 24.54 -5.44 28.68
N ASN A 53 25.20 -5.98 29.70
CA ASN A 53 24.75 -7.15 30.45
C ASN A 53 23.77 -6.72 31.54
N GLY A 54 22.63 -7.39 31.66
CA GLY A 54 21.69 -7.22 32.76
C GLY A 54 20.75 -8.41 32.87
N ALA A 55 21.19 -9.45 33.58
CA ALA A 55 20.42 -10.64 33.92
C ALA A 55 19.72 -10.48 35.28
N ALA A 56 18.45 -10.89 35.36
CA ALA A 56 17.72 -11.38 36.54
C ALA A 56 16.26 -11.63 36.09
N THR A 57 15.49 -12.65 36.48
CA THR A 57 15.63 -13.82 37.36
C THR A 57 14.36 -14.65 37.13
N SER A 58 14.47 -15.97 37.31
CA SER A 58 13.39 -16.96 37.25
C SER A 58 12.39 -16.86 38.43
N GLY A 59 11.15 -17.29 38.18
CA GLY A 59 10.10 -17.62 39.16
C GLY A 59 8.73 -17.45 38.50
N GLY A 60 7.92 -18.46 38.19
CA GLY A 60 7.65 -19.71 38.92
C GLY A 60 6.38 -19.50 39.76
N GLY A 61 5.21 -19.89 39.25
CA GLY A 61 3.96 -19.82 39.99
C GLY A 61 2.69 -19.99 39.15
N ASP A 62 2.30 -21.25 38.92
CA ASP A 62 0.91 -21.68 38.71
C ASP A 62 0.17 -21.62 40.06
N PRO A 63 -1.10 -21.20 40.10
CA PRO A 63 -2.10 -22.16 40.57
C PRO A 63 -3.43 -22.12 39.81
N THR A 64 -3.82 -23.31 39.37
CA THR A 64 -5.21 -23.74 39.17
C THR A 64 -6.08 -23.48 40.41
N THR A 65 -7.20 -22.78 40.23
CA THR A 65 -8.41 -23.01 41.05
C THR A 65 -9.67 -22.90 40.22
N THR A 66 -10.30 -24.06 40.06
CA THR A 66 -11.69 -24.35 39.73
C THR A 66 -12.70 -23.40 40.39
N GLY A 67 -13.71 -22.99 39.63
CA GLY A 67 -14.88 -22.29 40.16
C GLY A 67 -16.04 -22.28 39.16
N SER A 68 -16.80 -23.37 39.13
CA SER A 68 -18.09 -23.47 38.46
C SER A 68 -19.13 -22.53 39.09
N GLY A 69 -19.92 -21.84 38.27
CA GLY A 69 -21.10 -21.08 38.69
C GLY A 69 -21.93 -20.64 37.49
N ASP A 70 -23.00 -21.39 37.25
CA ASP A 70 -24.13 -21.12 36.34
C ASP A 70 -25.41 -21.15 37.21
N PRO A 71 -26.60 -20.76 36.73
CA PRO A 71 -27.10 -19.48 36.22
C PRO A 71 -28.07 -18.82 37.22
N THR A 72 -28.38 -17.53 37.05
CA THR A 72 -29.71 -17.02 37.44
C THR A 72 -30.24 -16.00 36.45
N THR A 73 -31.47 -16.27 36.04
CA THR A 73 -32.33 -15.54 35.13
C THR A 73 -32.95 -14.29 35.76
N THR A 74 -33.44 -13.40 34.88
CA THR A 74 -34.73 -12.68 34.94
C THR A 74 -34.70 -11.16 35.18
N SER A 75 -35.18 -10.47 34.14
CA SER A 75 -36.06 -9.29 34.12
C SER A 75 -35.54 -7.86 34.14
N SER A 76 -35.67 -7.25 32.95
CA SER A 76 -36.58 -6.14 32.64
C SER A 76 -36.50 -4.85 33.46
N GLY A 77 -35.95 -3.80 32.83
CA GLY A 77 -36.23 -2.40 33.12
C GLY A 77 -36.22 -1.60 31.80
N ASP A 78 -37.40 -1.13 31.42
CA ASP A 78 -37.69 -0.24 30.27
C ASP A 78 -37.51 1.25 30.68
N PRO A 79 -37.76 2.25 29.81
CA PRO A 79 -36.79 3.15 29.18
C PRO A 79 -36.82 4.56 29.79
N THR A 80 -35.95 5.48 29.35
CA THR A 80 -36.31 6.87 28.93
C THR A 80 -35.10 7.79 28.74
N THR A 81 -35.14 8.51 27.62
CA THR A 81 -34.58 9.85 27.34
C THR A 81 -33.06 10.08 27.43
N THR A 82 -32.44 10.39 26.27
CA THR A 82 -32.16 11.79 25.90
C THR A 82 -31.72 11.87 24.43
N SER A 83 -32.44 12.68 23.65
CA SER A 83 -32.05 13.15 22.33
C SER A 83 -30.82 14.07 22.43
N GLY A 84 -29.75 13.72 21.72
CA GLY A 84 -28.66 14.61 21.34
C GLY A 84 -28.28 14.25 19.92
N GLY A 85 -28.47 15.16 18.97
CA GLY A 85 -28.23 14.91 17.55
C GLY A 85 -26.74 14.84 17.26
N ASP A 86 -26.28 13.68 16.80
CA ASP A 86 -25.01 13.55 16.10
C ASP A 86 -25.22 13.86 14.60
N PRO A 87 -24.30 14.60 13.95
CA PRO A 87 -24.34 14.75 12.51
C PRO A 87 -24.18 13.37 11.84
N PRO A 88 -24.74 13.14 10.64
CA PRO A 88 -24.42 11.94 9.89
C PRO A 88 -22.96 12.06 9.44
N THR A 89 -22.05 11.57 10.28
CA THR A 89 -20.73 11.21 9.81
C THR A 89 -20.97 10.01 8.92
N THR A 90 -21.05 10.25 7.61
CA THR A 90 -21.02 9.21 6.57
C THR A 90 -19.65 8.57 6.56
N SER A 91 -19.30 7.88 7.65
CA SER A 91 -18.34 6.81 7.65
C SER A 91 -19.02 5.60 7.03
N ALA A 92 -19.14 5.62 5.70
CA ALA A 92 -19.33 4.39 4.95
C ALA A 92 -18.01 3.61 5.00
N SER A 93 -17.70 3.04 6.15
CA SER A 93 -16.85 1.85 6.23
C SER A 93 -17.81 0.66 6.23
N SER A 94 -18.28 0.30 5.03
CA SER A 94 -18.92 -1.00 4.83
C SER A 94 -17.83 -2.05 4.70
N GLY A 95 -17.26 -2.44 5.85
CA GLY A 95 -16.68 -3.76 5.99
C GLY A 95 -17.80 -4.79 5.96
N GLY A 96 -17.74 -5.75 5.03
CA GLY A 96 -18.71 -6.85 5.02
C GLY A 96 -18.74 -7.73 3.77
N GLY A 97 -17.64 -8.45 3.51
CA GLY A 97 -17.68 -9.80 2.94
C GLY A 97 -18.37 -10.00 1.58
N ALA A 98 -17.74 -9.51 0.51
CA ALA A 98 -17.71 -10.11 -0.84
C ALA A 98 -16.68 -9.33 -1.67
N GLY A 99 -15.40 -9.54 -1.38
CA GLY A 99 -14.28 -8.93 -2.11
C GLY A 99 -14.12 -7.44 -1.85
N CYS A 100 -12.91 -7.01 -1.53
CA CYS A 100 -12.60 -5.59 -1.52
C CYS A 100 -12.40 -5.11 -2.96
N ALA A 101 -13.50 -4.85 -3.66
CA ALA A 101 -13.52 -4.54 -5.09
C ALA A 101 -12.66 -3.32 -5.43
N GLU A 102 -12.48 -2.42 -4.47
CA GLU A 102 -11.71 -1.19 -4.59
C GLU A 102 -10.22 -1.38 -4.33
N ALA A 103 -9.74 -2.56 -3.95
CA ALA A 103 -8.33 -2.78 -3.59
C ALA A 103 -7.36 -2.40 -4.72
N GLN A 104 -7.72 -2.70 -5.97
CA GLN A 104 -6.93 -2.29 -7.14
C GLN A 104 -6.83 -0.76 -7.23
N ALA A 105 -7.97 -0.08 -7.10
CA ALA A 105 -8.05 1.38 -7.16
C ALA A 105 -7.30 2.04 -6.00
N LEU A 106 -7.37 1.45 -4.80
CA LEU A 106 -6.58 1.86 -3.63
C LEU A 106 -5.08 1.80 -3.94
N VAL A 107 -4.59 0.69 -4.49
CA VAL A 107 -3.17 0.56 -4.86
C VAL A 107 -2.78 1.61 -5.90
N MET A 108 -3.61 1.82 -6.94
CA MET A 108 -3.32 2.85 -7.95
C MET A 108 -3.27 4.25 -7.32
N ALA A 109 -4.24 4.58 -6.46
CA ALA A 109 -4.33 5.91 -5.83
C ALA A 109 -3.15 6.19 -4.88
N ARG A 110 -2.63 5.17 -4.20
CA ARG A 110 -1.54 5.31 -3.22
C ARG A 110 -0.15 5.21 -3.83
N CYS A 111 0.00 4.43 -4.90
CA CYS A 111 1.32 4.02 -5.40
C CYS A 111 1.63 4.52 -6.82
N ALA A 112 0.62 4.80 -7.66
CA ALA A 112 0.82 5.31 -9.02
C ALA A 112 1.05 6.83 -9.04
N THR A 113 1.83 7.33 -8.09
CA THR A 113 2.12 8.74 -7.90
C THR A 113 3.38 9.14 -8.66
N SER A 114 3.46 10.44 -8.98
CA SER A 114 4.60 10.95 -9.74
C SER A 114 5.91 10.85 -8.95
N GLY A 115 6.94 10.31 -9.60
CA GLY A 115 8.22 9.98 -8.97
C GLY A 115 8.32 8.56 -8.39
N CYS A 116 7.20 7.82 -8.27
CA CYS A 116 7.17 6.48 -7.69
C CYS A 116 6.86 5.39 -8.74
N HIS A 117 5.60 5.17 -9.09
CA HIS A 117 5.20 4.12 -10.04
C HIS A 117 4.22 4.61 -11.10
N ASP A 118 4.43 5.82 -11.62
CA ASP A 118 3.64 6.36 -12.73
C ASP A 118 4.21 5.93 -14.10
N ALA A 119 3.69 6.50 -15.19
CA ALA A 119 4.11 6.15 -16.55
C ALA A 119 5.58 6.53 -16.84
N GLU A 120 6.07 7.60 -16.20
CA GLU A 120 7.38 8.20 -16.46
C GLU A 120 8.43 7.74 -15.44
N SER A 121 8.03 7.62 -14.19
CA SER A 121 8.78 7.25 -13.02
C SER A 121 8.44 5.80 -12.68
N LYS A 122 9.16 4.88 -13.30
CA LYS A 122 8.98 3.43 -13.14
C LYS A 122 9.94 2.91 -12.08
N GLN A 123 9.73 3.26 -10.80
CA GLN A 123 10.65 2.81 -9.75
C GLN A 123 10.75 1.28 -9.76
N SER A 124 11.99 0.78 -9.74
CA SER A 124 12.28 -0.65 -9.89
C SER A 124 11.70 -1.28 -11.17
N GLY A 125 11.49 -0.50 -12.23
CA GLY A 125 10.92 -0.97 -13.50
C GLY A 125 9.39 -1.14 -13.51
N LEU A 126 8.70 -0.86 -12.40
CA LEU A 126 7.25 -1.01 -12.27
C LEU A 126 6.52 0.31 -12.56
N SER A 127 5.54 0.25 -13.46
CA SER A 127 4.61 1.36 -13.75
C SER A 127 3.17 0.90 -13.55
N LEU A 128 2.50 1.48 -12.55
CA LEU A 128 1.10 1.19 -12.24
C LEU A 128 0.12 1.95 -13.17
N ALA A 129 0.61 2.93 -13.93
CA ALA A 129 -0.18 3.66 -14.91
C ALA A 129 -0.72 2.79 -16.07
N ALA A 130 -0.14 1.59 -16.27
CA ALA A 130 -0.59 0.62 -17.26
C ALA A 130 -1.85 -0.17 -16.84
N GLY A 131 -2.35 0.05 -15.62
CA GLY A 131 -3.48 -0.67 -15.04
C GLY A 131 -3.06 -1.95 -14.29
N TRP A 132 -3.96 -2.45 -13.46
CA TRP A 132 -3.68 -3.56 -12.53
C TRP A 132 -3.26 -4.85 -13.25
N GLU A 133 -3.98 -5.21 -14.31
CA GLU A 133 -3.79 -6.46 -15.04
C GLU A 133 -2.41 -6.50 -15.70
N THR A 134 -1.99 -5.37 -16.28
CA THR A 134 -0.72 -5.26 -16.99
C THR A 134 0.47 -5.07 -16.04
N ALA A 135 0.28 -4.28 -14.98
CA ALA A 135 1.37 -3.85 -14.11
C ALA A 135 1.58 -4.76 -12.90
N VAL A 136 0.53 -5.41 -12.39
CA VAL A 136 0.58 -6.17 -11.14
C VAL A 136 0.33 -7.65 -11.41
N ALA A 137 -0.78 -8.00 -12.06
CA ALA A 137 -1.16 -9.40 -12.25
C ALA A 137 -0.23 -10.17 -13.21
N ALA A 138 0.40 -9.48 -14.17
CA ALA A 138 1.25 -10.10 -15.18
C ALA A 138 2.76 -9.89 -14.99
N GLN A 139 3.18 -9.32 -13.85
CA GLN A 139 4.56 -8.89 -13.65
C GLN A 139 5.23 -9.56 -12.46
N ASN A 140 6.56 -9.64 -12.56
CA ASN A 140 7.44 -10.02 -11.47
C ASN A 140 8.07 -8.77 -10.86
N ALA A 141 8.40 -8.85 -9.58
CA ALA A 141 9.17 -7.82 -8.91
C ALA A 141 10.59 -7.72 -9.49
N SER A 142 11.26 -6.64 -9.15
CA SER A 142 12.66 -6.45 -9.48
C SER A 142 13.55 -7.47 -8.76
N ALA A 143 14.76 -7.71 -9.29
CA ALA A 143 15.73 -8.63 -8.72
C ALA A 143 16.07 -8.39 -7.23
N PRO A 144 16.15 -7.13 -6.72
CA PRO A 144 16.34 -6.87 -5.29
C PRO A 144 15.21 -7.42 -4.38
N CYS A 145 14.04 -7.70 -4.95
CA CYS A 145 12.91 -8.33 -4.28
C CYS A 145 12.77 -9.82 -4.63
N GLY A 146 13.85 -10.46 -5.09
CA GLY A 146 13.87 -11.89 -5.41
C GLY A 146 13.24 -12.27 -6.75
N GLY A 147 12.72 -11.31 -7.53
CA GLY A 147 12.13 -11.59 -8.84
C GLY A 147 10.83 -12.39 -8.82
N GLY A 148 10.21 -12.56 -7.64
CA GLY A 148 8.94 -13.26 -7.49
C GLY A 148 7.76 -12.52 -8.13
N PRO A 149 6.60 -13.17 -8.28
CA PRO A 149 5.39 -12.52 -8.79
C PRO A 149 4.97 -11.34 -7.90
N LEU A 150 4.48 -10.26 -8.51
CA LEU A 150 3.91 -9.13 -7.74
C LEU A 150 2.59 -9.52 -7.06
N LEU A 151 1.84 -10.43 -7.68
CA LEU A 151 0.56 -10.94 -7.20
C LEU A 151 0.53 -12.46 -7.35
N VAL A 152 0.17 -13.15 -6.27
CA VAL A 152 -0.13 -14.58 -6.23
C VAL A 152 -1.62 -14.71 -5.88
N PRO A 153 -2.49 -15.00 -6.87
CA PRO A 153 -3.91 -15.15 -6.63
C PRO A 153 -4.20 -16.20 -5.54
N GLY A 154 -5.02 -15.83 -4.55
CA GLY A 154 -5.38 -16.71 -3.44
C GLY A 154 -4.35 -16.77 -2.29
N ASP A 155 -3.17 -16.14 -2.45
CA ASP A 155 -2.10 -16.12 -1.44
C ASP A 155 -1.55 -14.70 -1.22
N PRO A 156 -2.14 -13.93 -0.28
CA PRO A 156 -1.69 -12.58 0.01
C PRO A 156 -0.27 -12.53 0.57
N ASP A 157 0.13 -13.50 1.39
CA ASP A 157 1.45 -13.49 2.02
C ASP A 157 2.57 -13.80 1.03
N ALA A 158 2.28 -14.56 -0.03
CA ALA A 158 3.18 -14.76 -1.16
C ALA A 158 3.15 -13.60 -2.19
N SER A 159 2.18 -12.69 -2.08
CA SER A 159 2.02 -11.57 -3.01
C SER A 159 2.85 -10.37 -2.60
N LEU A 160 3.88 -10.03 -3.39
CA LEU A 160 4.76 -8.90 -3.06
C LEU A 160 4.02 -7.56 -2.96
N ILE A 161 2.90 -7.38 -3.67
CA ILE A 161 2.09 -6.16 -3.55
C ILE A 161 1.53 -5.96 -2.13
N TYR A 162 1.22 -7.04 -1.40
CA TYR A 162 0.77 -6.98 -0.01
C TYR A 162 1.96 -6.88 0.95
N VAL A 163 2.98 -7.72 0.75
CA VAL A 163 4.21 -7.68 1.58
C VAL A 163 4.82 -6.27 1.61
N LYS A 164 4.74 -5.52 0.51
CA LYS A 164 5.28 -4.14 0.44
C LYS A 164 4.58 -3.13 1.33
N VAL A 165 3.34 -3.36 1.74
CA VAL A 165 2.56 -2.41 2.55
C VAL A 165 2.57 -2.75 4.05
N THR A 166 3.11 -3.91 4.43
CA THR A 166 3.27 -4.32 5.82
C THR A 166 4.39 -3.52 6.52
N ASP A 167 4.42 -3.56 7.85
CA ASP A 167 5.37 -2.76 8.65
C ASP A 167 6.84 -3.13 8.41
N ASP A 168 7.12 -4.40 8.09
CA ASP A 168 8.47 -4.94 7.89
C ASP A 168 8.53 -5.75 6.57
N PRO A 169 8.58 -5.08 5.41
CA PRO A 169 8.67 -5.77 4.13
C PRO A 169 10.03 -6.45 3.99
N THR A 170 10.03 -7.68 3.49
CA THR A 170 11.26 -8.46 3.30
C THR A 170 12.19 -7.90 2.20
N CYS A 171 11.75 -6.91 1.42
CA CYS A 171 12.58 -6.24 0.43
C CYS A 171 12.30 -4.73 0.35
N ASN A 172 13.37 -3.94 0.24
CA ASN A 172 13.38 -2.46 0.19
C ASN A 172 12.54 -1.81 1.32
N ASN A 173 12.24 -0.52 1.17
CA ASN A 173 11.40 0.22 2.11
C ASN A 173 9.91 -0.15 1.95
N ARG A 174 9.17 0.01 3.05
CA ARG A 174 7.71 -0.04 3.06
C ARG A 174 7.11 0.99 2.11
N MET A 175 6.06 0.58 1.42
CA MET A 175 5.28 1.41 0.51
C MET A 175 3.86 1.63 1.05
N PRO A 176 3.21 2.74 0.69
CA PRO A 176 3.76 3.90 -0.05
C PRO A 176 4.75 4.70 0.82
N LEU A 177 5.69 5.46 0.22
CA LEU A 177 6.58 6.37 0.99
C LEU A 177 5.86 7.62 1.55
N GLY A 178 4.58 7.78 1.22
CA GLY A 178 3.72 8.86 1.71
C GLY A 178 2.77 8.37 2.82
N PRO A 179 1.51 8.82 2.82
CA PRO A 179 0.51 8.33 3.77
C PRO A 179 0.35 6.81 3.67
N MET A 180 0.69 6.11 4.74
CA MET A 180 0.57 4.65 4.83
C MET A 180 -0.90 4.23 4.71
N LEU A 181 -1.11 3.02 4.20
CA LEU A 181 -2.42 2.38 4.29
C LEU A 181 -2.76 2.17 5.76
N ASN A 182 -3.98 2.50 6.15
CA ASN A 182 -4.49 2.16 7.49
C ASN A 182 -4.87 0.67 7.58
N ALA A 183 -5.26 0.21 8.77
CA ALA A 183 -5.58 -1.19 9.01
C ALA A 183 -6.71 -1.72 8.11
N ASP A 184 -7.75 -0.93 7.86
CA ASP A 184 -8.87 -1.33 7.02
C ASP A 184 -8.46 -1.42 5.55
N GLU A 185 -7.64 -0.47 5.08
CA GLU A 185 -7.08 -0.47 3.72
C GLU A 185 -6.14 -1.67 3.49
N MET A 186 -5.29 -2.00 4.46
CA MET A 186 -4.43 -3.17 4.39
C MET A 186 -5.26 -4.46 4.40
N LYS A 187 -6.27 -4.55 5.27
CA LYS A 187 -7.19 -5.69 5.30
C LYS A 187 -7.94 -5.83 3.99
N CYS A 188 -8.35 -4.72 3.39
CA CYS A 188 -9.02 -4.67 2.10
C CYS A 188 -8.17 -5.30 0.99
N LEU A 189 -6.91 -4.90 0.90
CA LEU A 189 -5.97 -5.48 -0.06
C LEU A 189 -5.75 -6.98 0.19
N TYR A 190 -5.61 -7.39 1.46
CA TYR A 190 -5.44 -8.80 1.83
C TYR A 190 -6.64 -9.64 1.40
N ASP A 191 -7.86 -9.24 1.79
CA ASP A 191 -9.09 -9.97 1.46
C ASP A 191 -9.34 -10.04 -0.05
N TYR A 192 -8.99 -8.99 -0.79
CA TYR A 192 -9.08 -8.99 -2.24
C TYR A 192 -8.18 -10.05 -2.87
N ILE A 193 -6.91 -10.12 -2.48
CA ILE A 193 -5.95 -11.10 -3.03
C ILE A 193 -6.36 -12.52 -2.66
N ALA A 194 -6.79 -12.74 -1.41
CA ALA A 194 -7.26 -14.03 -0.92
C ALA A 194 -8.51 -14.54 -1.67
N ALA A 195 -9.33 -13.63 -2.19
CA ALA A 195 -10.52 -13.97 -2.95
C ALA A 195 -10.27 -14.27 -4.44
N LEU A 196 -9.05 -14.04 -4.96
CA LEU A 196 -8.72 -14.36 -6.34
C LEU A 196 -8.54 -15.88 -6.53
N SER A 197 -8.98 -16.39 -7.68
CA SER A 197 -8.74 -17.77 -8.07
C SER A 197 -7.28 -18.00 -8.47
N PRO A 198 -6.61 -19.08 -7.99
CA PRO A 198 -5.27 -19.47 -8.40
C PRO A 198 -5.10 -19.73 -9.90
#